data_AF-A0A356PCQ7-F1
#
_entry.id   AF-A0A356PCQ7-F1
#
_cell.length_a   1.000
_cell.length_b   1.000
_cell.length_c   1.000
_cell.angle_alpha   90.00
_cell.angle_beta   90.00
_cell.angle_gamma   90.00
#
_symmetry.space_group_name_H-M   'P 1'
#
loop_
_entity.id
_entity.type
_entity.pdbx_description
1 polymer ?
#
loop_
_entity_poly.entity_id
_entity_poly.type
_entity_poly.pdbx_seq_one_letter_code
_entity_poly.pdbx_strand_id
1 'polypeptide(L)'
;PQTREHILLARQVGVPTIVVWLNKRDMVDDEELIELVEMEIRELLTMYEFDGDNTPIIPGSGLKALQCGCGKRECEWCGDIWKLMDAVDSFIPTPERDMDKPFLMPIEDVFTITGRGTVATGRVDRGKVKVGDEVEIVGLTTTPRKTIVTGVEMFRKLLDSAQAGDNIGALLRGVERKDIERGQVLAKTGSIKPHTKFSGEVYILNKEEGGRHTPFFHNYRPQFYFRTTDVTGVITLPEGTEMVMPGDRVTIDVELITPIAMEEGLRFAIREGGRTVGSGIVAKINL
;
A
#
# COMPACT_ATOMS: atom_id res chain seq x y z
N PRO A 1 -14.44 -14.58 2.99
CA PRO A 1 -13.91 -13.64 4.00
C PRO A 1 -12.74 -12.78 3.50
N GLN A 2 -11.62 -13.39 3.10
CA GLN A 2 -10.43 -12.64 2.66
C GLN A 2 -10.62 -11.88 1.33
N THR A 3 -11.43 -12.38 0.40
CA THR A 3 -11.76 -11.65 -0.86
C THR A 3 -12.34 -10.27 -0.57
N ARG A 4 -13.30 -10.21 0.36
CA ARG A 4 -13.94 -8.98 0.83
C ARG A 4 -12.91 -8.05 1.48
N GLU A 5 -12.13 -8.58 2.42
CA GLU A 5 -11.09 -7.82 3.12
C GLU A 5 -10.04 -7.25 2.14
N HIS A 6 -9.59 -8.02 1.15
CA HIS A 6 -8.61 -7.56 0.18
C HIS A 6 -9.16 -6.47 -0.75
N ILE A 7 -10.40 -6.57 -1.22
CA ILE A 7 -11.02 -5.53 -2.06
C ILE A 7 -11.12 -4.22 -1.26
N LEU A 8 -11.63 -4.31 -0.03
CA LEU A 8 -11.70 -3.18 0.88
C LEU A 8 -10.31 -2.57 1.12
N LEU A 9 -9.32 -3.37 1.50
CA LEU A 9 -7.96 -2.89 1.74
C LEU A 9 -7.34 -2.27 0.49
N ALA A 10 -7.56 -2.87 -0.69
CA ALA A 10 -7.09 -2.33 -1.96
C ALA A 10 -7.62 -0.91 -2.19
N ARG A 11 -8.93 -0.69 -1.98
CA ARG A 11 -9.51 0.65 -2.03
C ARG A 11 -8.85 1.61 -1.03
N GLN A 12 -8.64 1.14 0.19
CA GLN A 12 -8.08 1.96 1.27
C GLN A 12 -6.61 2.33 1.07
N VAL A 13 -5.82 1.49 0.42
CA VAL A 13 -4.43 1.82 0.04
C VAL A 13 -4.33 2.54 -1.32
N GLY A 14 -5.47 2.88 -1.93
CA GLY A 14 -5.53 3.69 -3.15
C GLY A 14 -5.29 2.91 -4.44
N VAL A 15 -5.58 1.60 -4.47
CA VAL A 15 -5.63 0.84 -5.72
C VAL A 15 -6.79 1.37 -6.57
N PRO A 16 -6.54 1.91 -7.77
CA PRO A 16 -7.57 2.59 -8.56
C PRO A 16 -8.48 1.62 -9.32
N THR A 17 -7.95 0.45 -9.71
CA THR A 17 -8.60 -0.47 -10.65
C THR A 17 -8.23 -1.90 -10.30
N ILE A 18 -9.18 -2.82 -10.48
CA ILE A 18 -9.00 -4.26 -10.26
C ILE A 18 -9.34 -4.99 -11.56
N VAL A 19 -8.60 -6.05 -11.85
CA VAL A 19 -8.97 -7.09 -12.83
C VAL A 19 -9.12 -8.40 -12.07
N VAL A 20 -10.16 -9.18 -12.37
CA VAL A 20 -10.46 -10.39 -11.62
C VAL A 20 -10.09 -11.64 -12.42
N TRP A 21 -9.38 -12.55 -11.77
CA TRP A 21 -9.17 -13.92 -12.24
C TRP A 21 -10.06 -14.88 -11.47
N LEU A 22 -11.09 -15.42 -12.13
CA LEU A 22 -11.97 -16.44 -11.54
C LEU A 22 -11.33 -17.82 -11.73
N ASN A 23 -10.48 -18.17 -10.78
CA ASN A 23 -9.66 -19.38 -10.85
C ASN A 23 -10.46 -20.67 -10.60
N LYS A 24 -9.87 -21.81 -10.98
CA LYS A 24 -10.41 -23.17 -10.82
C LYS A 24 -11.64 -23.46 -11.68
N ARG A 25 -11.76 -22.83 -12.85
CA ARG A 25 -12.78 -23.15 -13.86
C ARG A 25 -12.81 -24.65 -14.21
N ASP A 26 -11.67 -25.33 -14.17
CA ASP A 26 -11.57 -26.77 -14.44
C ASP A 26 -12.25 -27.68 -13.42
N MET A 27 -12.71 -27.13 -12.29
CA MET A 27 -13.42 -27.86 -11.24
C MET A 27 -14.93 -27.59 -11.25
N VAL A 28 -15.41 -26.77 -12.19
CA VAL A 28 -16.81 -26.34 -12.28
C VAL A 28 -17.31 -26.60 -13.70
N ASP A 29 -18.18 -27.58 -13.84
CA ASP A 29 -18.78 -27.97 -15.12
C ASP A 29 -20.07 -27.19 -15.44
N ASP A 30 -20.59 -26.44 -14.46
CA ASP A 30 -21.85 -25.69 -14.53
C ASP A 30 -21.58 -24.21 -14.85
N GLU A 31 -21.99 -23.79 -16.05
CA GLU A 31 -21.84 -22.41 -16.53
C GLU A 31 -22.72 -21.43 -15.74
N GLU A 32 -23.91 -21.85 -15.27
CA GLU A 32 -24.79 -21.00 -14.46
C GLU A 32 -24.14 -20.65 -13.10
N LEU A 33 -23.39 -21.59 -12.52
CA LEU A 33 -22.65 -21.35 -11.29
C LEU A 33 -21.52 -20.33 -11.48
N ILE A 34 -20.85 -20.36 -12.64
CA ILE A 34 -19.80 -19.39 -12.98
C ILE A 34 -20.41 -17.99 -13.11
N GLU A 35 -21.53 -17.87 -13.81
CA GLU A 35 -22.26 -16.60 -13.96
C GLU A 35 -22.74 -16.06 -12.61
N LEU A 36 -23.27 -16.92 -11.74
CA LEU A 36 -23.69 -16.52 -10.39
C LEU A 36 -22.52 -15.97 -9.57
N VAL A 37 -21.37 -16.65 -9.58
CA VAL A 37 -20.17 -16.19 -8.87
C VAL A 37 -19.66 -14.89 -9.47
N GLU A 38 -19.75 -14.72 -10.79
CA GLU A 38 -19.41 -13.46 -11.44
C GLU A 38 -20.29 -12.31 -10.91
N MET A 39 -21.61 -12.51 -10.85
CA MET A 39 -22.54 -11.52 -10.30
C MET A 39 -22.20 -11.15 -8.85
N GLU A 40 -21.93 -12.13 -7.98
CA GLU A 40 -21.55 -11.87 -6.59
C GLU A 40 -20.25 -11.05 -6.48
N ILE A 41 -19.28 -11.31 -7.35
CA ILE A 41 -18.03 -10.54 -7.41
C ILE A 41 -18.29 -9.11 -7.86
N ARG A 42 -19.14 -8.90 -8.88
CA ARG A 42 -19.50 -7.56 -9.36
C ARG A 42 -20.19 -6.75 -8.26
N GLU A 43 -21.15 -7.34 -7.57
CA GLU A 43 -21.82 -6.71 -6.42
C GLU A 43 -20.82 -6.34 -5.32
N LEU A 44 -19.86 -7.23 -5.03
CA LEU A 44 -18.83 -7.00 -4.02
C LEU A 44 -17.88 -5.86 -4.42
N LEU A 45 -17.49 -5.76 -5.69
CA LEU A 45 -16.68 -4.66 -6.21
C LEU A 45 -17.44 -3.33 -6.10
N THR A 46 -18.70 -3.30 -6.53
CA THR A 46 -19.57 -2.11 -6.44
C THR A 46 -19.77 -1.68 -4.99
N MET A 47 -19.96 -2.62 -4.06
CA MET A 47 -20.08 -2.35 -2.62
C MET A 47 -18.88 -1.57 -2.06
N TYR A 48 -17.67 -1.82 -2.58
CA TYR A 48 -16.44 -1.13 -2.17
C TYR A 48 -15.98 -0.06 -3.17
N GLU A 49 -16.92 0.49 -3.94
CA GLU A 49 -16.70 1.64 -4.85
C GLU A 49 -15.71 1.38 -5.99
N PHE A 50 -15.55 0.12 -6.40
CA PHE A 50 -14.94 -0.25 -7.67
C PHE A 50 -16.01 -0.34 -8.77
N ASP A 51 -15.57 -0.28 -10.03
CA ASP A 51 -16.44 -0.42 -11.20
C ASP A 51 -16.84 -1.89 -11.41
N GLY A 52 -17.78 -2.38 -10.60
CA GLY A 52 -18.24 -3.78 -10.67
C GLY A 52 -18.87 -4.13 -12.02
N ASP A 53 -19.49 -3.17 -12.71
CA ASP A 53 -20.18 -3.42 -13.99
C ASP A 53 -19.19 -3.61 -15.15
N ASN A 54 -18.12 -2.80 -15.21
CA ASN A 54 -17.16 -2.87 -16.32
C ASN A 54 -15.88 -3.65 -16.02
N THR A 55 -15.62 -4.02 -14.75
CA THR A 55 -14.42 -4.78 -14.39
C THR A 55 -14.35 -6.10 -15.18
N PRO A 56 -13.23 -6.38 -15.88
CA PRO A 56 -13.03 -7.66 -16.52
C PRO A 56 -12.91 -8.79 -15.49
N ILE A 57 -13.75 -9.81 -15.66
CA ILE A 57 -13.71 -11.05 -14.88
C ILE A 57 -13.38 -12.18 -15.86
N ILE A 58 -12.19 -12.74 -15.73
CA ILE A 58 -11.69 -13.77 -16.65
C ILE A 58 -11.71 -15.12 -15.94
N PRO A 59 -12.61 -16.05 -16.31
CA PRO A 59 -12.61 -17.39 -15.77
C PRO A 59 -11.51 -18.24 -16.41
N GLY A 60 -10.85 -19.07 -15.61
CA GLY A 60 -9.90 -20.03 -16.12
C GLY A 60 -9.25 -20.90 -15.04
N SER A 61 -8.23 -21.66 -15.43
CA SER A 61 -7.52 -22.56 -14.51
C SER A 61 -6.01 -22.29 -14.52
N GLY A 62 -5.51 -21.70 -13.44
CA GLY A 62 -4.07 -21.51 -13.26
C GLY A 62 -3.32 -22.84 -13.19
N LEU A 63 -3.95 -23.90 -12.65
CA LEU A 63 -3.35 -25.23 -12.56
C LEU A 63 -3.19 -25.86 -13.96
N LYS A 64 -4.26 -25.90 -14.75
CA LYS A 64 -4.22 -26.48 -16.10
C LYS A 64 -3.32 -25.68 -17.03
N ALA A 65 -3.34 -24.35 -16.93
CA ALA A 65 -2.46 -23.49 -17.71
C ALA A 65 -0.98 -23.78 -17.40
N LEU A 66 -0.63 -23.94 -16.12
CA LEU A 66 0.72 -24.29 -15.69
C LEU A 66 1.14 -25.70 -16.12
N GLN A 67 0.25 -26.69 -15.99
CA GLN A 67 0.50 -28.07 -16.44
C GLN A 67 0.69 -28.17 -17.95
N CYS A 68 -0.05 -27.37 -18.73
CA CYS A 68 0.08 -27.31 -20.17
C CYS A 68 1.39 -26.63 -20.59
N GLY A 69 1.67 -25.43 -20.06
CA GLY A 69 2.93 -24.72 -20.25
C GLY A 69 3.28 -24.33 -21.69
N CYS A 70 2.38 -24.51 -22.67
CA CYS A 70 2.71 -24.27 -24.08
C CYS A 70 2.74 -22.78 -24.47
N GLY A 71 2.10 -21.92 -23.66
CA GLY A 71 2.11 -20.46 -23.85
C GLY A 71 1.36 -19.96 -25.09
N LYS A 72 0.58 -20.80 -25.77
CA LYS A 72 -0.15 -20.42 -26.99
C LYS A 72 -1.48 -19.74 -26.66
N ARG A 73 -1.86 -18.74 -27.46
CA ARG A 73 -3.13 -17.99 -27.29
C ARG A 73 -4.35 -18.83 -27.64
N GLU A 74 -4.20 -19.79 -28.55
CA GLU A 74 -5.26 -20.68 -29.03
C GLU A 74 -5.44 -21.92 -28.15
N CYS A 75 -4.55 -22.12 -27.17
CA CYS A 75 -4.66 -23.22 -26.22
C CYS A 75 -5.84 -22.96 -25.28
N GLU A 76 -6.67 -23.98 -25.05
CA GLU A 76 -7.77 -23.94 -24.09
C GLU A 76 -7.36 -23.34 -22.74
N TRP A 77 -6.22 -23.76 -22.19
CA TRP A 77 -5.79 -23.36 -20.84
C TRP A 77 -4.84 -22.16 -20.83
N CYS A 78 -3.84 -22.14 -21.72
CA CYS A 78 -2.91 -21.00 -21.79
C CYS A 78 -3.54 -19.77 -22.43
N GLY A 79 -4.57 -19.94 -23.26
CA GLY A 79 -5.30 -18.84 -23.90
C GLY A 79 -6.06 -17.97 -22.91
N ASP A 80 -6.64 -18.55 -21.86
CA ASP A 80 -7.33 -17.79 -20.81
C ASP A 80 -6.35 -16.90 -20.01
N ILE A 81 -5.10 -17.31 -19.84
CA ILE A 81 -4.04 -16.45 -19.25
C ILE A 81 -3.74 -15.26 -20.18
N TRP A 82 -3.69 -15.48 -21.49
CA TRP A 82 -3.51 -14.37 -22.43
C TRP A 82 -4.69 -13.40 -22.41
N LYS A 83 -5.92 -13.88 -22.30
CA LYS A 83 -7.10 -13.00 -22.10
C LYS A 83 -6.98 -12.18 -20.81
N LEU A 84 -6.48 -12.78 -19.74
CA LEU A 84 -6.20 -12.06 -18.48
C LEU A 84 -5.13 -10.98 -18.69
N MET A 85 -4.04 -11.28 -19.40
CA MET A 85 -2.99 -10.28 -19.67
C MET A 85 -3.50 -9.16 -20.59
N ASP A 86 -4.29 -9.49 -21.61
CA ASP A 86 -4.90 -8.49 -22.49
C ASP A 86 -5.88 -7.60 -21.71
N ALA A 87 -6.64 -8.15 -20.75
CA ALA A 87 -7.49 -7.38 -19.84
C ALA A 87 -6.68 -6.47 -18.91
N VAL A 88 -5.55 -6.95 -18.38
CA VAL A 88 -4.63 -6.12 -17.58
C VAL A 88 -4.08 -4.96 -18.41
N ASP A 89 -3.60 -5.21 -19.61
CA ASP A 89 -3.01 -4.20 -20.49
C ASP A 89 -4.04 -3.15 -20.95
N SER A 90 -5.29 -3.56 -21.16
CA SER A 90 -6.34 -2.68 -21.68
C SER A 90 -7.13 -1.94 -20.60
N PHE A 91 -7.33 -2.55 -19.43
CA PHE A 91 -8.19 -2.02 -18.38
C PHE A 91 -7.44 -1.28 -17.29
N ILE A 92 -6.19 -1.67 -16.96
CA ILE A 92 -5.41 -0.98 -15.94
C ILE A 92 -4.74 0.23 -16.60
N PRO A 93 -5.14 1.48 -16.29
CA PRO A 93 -4.52 2.64 -16.90
C PRO A 93 -3.04 2.70 -16.54
N THR A 94 -2.21 3.11 -17.48
CA THR A 94 -0.82 3.43 -17.15
C THR A 94 -0.85 4.57 -16.13
N PRO A 95 -0.35 4.36 -14.90
CA PRO A 95 -0.46 5.38 -13.87
C PRO A 95 0.35 6.61 -14.28
N GLU A 96 -0.22 7.79 -14.12
CA GLU A 96 0.54 9.03 -14.22
C GLU A 96 1.64 9.00 -13.16
N ARG A 97 2.88 8.89 -13.62
CA ARG A 97 4.03 8.92 -12.72
C ARG A 97 4.16 10.34 -12.21
N ASP A 98 4.06 10.50 -10.90
CA ASP A 98 4.08 11.79 -10.21
C ASP A 98 5.51 12.35 -10.14
N MET A 99 6.11 12.56 -11.30
CA MET A 99 7.53 12.82 -11.51
C MET A 99 7.94 14.24 -11.10
N ASP A 100 6.99 15.16 -11.06
CA ASP A 100 7.23 16.58 -10.79
C ASP A 100 7.08 16.91 -9.30
N LYS A 101 6.61 15.96 -8.48
CA LYS A 101 6.58 16.11 -7.03
C LYS A 101 7.96 15.89 -6.40
N PRO A 102 8.19 16.43 -5.18
CA PRO A 102 9.40 16.14 -4.42
C PRO A 102 9.61 14.63 -4.23
N PHE A 103 10.85 14.17 -4.43
CA PHE A 103 11.24 12.77 -4.24
C PHE A 103 10.77 12.24 -2.88
N LEU A 104 10.15 11.05 -2.89
CA LEU A 104 9.82 10.29 -1.71
C LEU A 104 9.88 8.80 -2.04
N MET A 105 10.62 8.04 -1.24
CA MET A 105 10.77 6.59 -1.34
C MET A 105 10.69 5.98 0.06
N PRO A 106 9.64 5.22 0.38
CA PRO A 106 9.55 4.50 1.64
C PRO A 106 10.61 3.42 1.71
N ILE A 107 11.22 3.24 2.88
CA ILE A 107 12.24 2.23 3.08
C ILE A 107 11.54 0.93 3.47
N GLU A 108 11.72 -0.08 2.64
CA GLU A 108 11.19 -1.44 2.82
C GLU A 108 12.22 -2.35 3.49
N ASP A 109 13.50 -2.21 3.14
CA ASP A 109 14.61 -2.98 3.74
C ASP A 109 15.94 -2.21 3.64
N VAL A 110 16.93 -2.63 4.43
CA VAL A 110 18.25 -2.01 4.53
C VAL A 110 19.34 -3.08 4.53
N PHE A 111 20.25 -2.97 3.56
CA PHE A 111 21.39 -3.86 3.39
C PHE A 111 22.72 -3.12 3.59
N THR A 112 23.75 -3.86 3.99
CA THR A 112 25.14 -3.39 3.92
C THR A 112 25.87 -4.19 2.86
N ILE A 113 26.40 -3.50 1.85
CA ILE A 113 27.25 -4.10 0.83
C ILE A 113 28.70 -3.82 1.22
N THR A 114 29.44 -4.88 1.53
CA THR A 114 30.86 -4.81 1.89
C THR A 114 31.65 -4.03 0.84
N GLY A 115 32.36 -2.99 1.27
CA GLY A 115 33.17 -2.13 0.39
C GLY A 115 32.39 -1.08 -0.42
N ARG A 116 31.05 -1.06 -0.37
CA ARG A 116 30.24 0.00 -1.01
C ARG A 116 29.51 0.88 -0.01
N GLY A 117 28.93 0.30 1.04
CA GLY A 117 28.18 1.03 2.08
C GLY A 117 26.76 0.51 2.29
N THR A 118 25.90 1.37 2.82
CA THR A 118 24.51 1.03 3.19
C THR A 118 23.56 1.33 2.05
N VAL A 119 22.72 0.35 1.70
CA VAL A 119 21.71 0.44 0.64
C VAL A 119 20.33 0.36 1.27
N ALA A 120 19.50 1.36 1.01
CA ALA A 120 18.08 1.34 1.36
C ALA A 120 17.26 0.94 0.13
N THR A 121 16.38 -0.04 0.28
CA THR A 121 15.52 -0.51 -0.82
C THR A 121 14.08 -0.06 -0.63
N GLY A 122 13.41 0.24 -1.74
CA GLY A 122 11.98 0.50 -1.75
C GLY A 122 11.48 0.95 -3.11
N ARG A 123 10.17 1.04 -3.24
CA ARG A 123 9.52 1.66 -4.39
C ARG A 123 9.56 3.18 -4.27
N VAL A 124 9.94 3.88 -5.33
CA VAL A 124 9.81 5.34 -5.38
C VAL A 124 8.32 5.69 -5.48
N ASP A 125 7.76 6.29 -4.43
CA ASP A 125 6.35 6.70 -4.38
C ASP A 125 6.09 7.86 -5.36
N ARG A 126 6.97 8.86 -5.36
CA ARG A 126 6.86 10.07 -6.19
C ARG A 126 8.20 10.74 -6.44
N GLY A 127 8.21 11.62 -7.44
CA GLY A 127 9.38 12.39 -7.84
C GLY A 127 10.46 11.57 -8.53
N LYS A 128 11.69 12.10 -8.48
CA LYS A 128 12.88 11.52 -9.09
C LYS A 128 14.08 11.70 -8.17
N VAL A 129 15.00 10.76 -8.24
CA VAL A 129 16.31 10.84 -7.56
C VAL A 129 17.42 10.47 -8.54
N LYS A 130 18.52 11.19 -8.46
CA LYS A 130 19.73 10.95 -9.27
C LYS A 130 20.91 10.64 -8.37
N VAL A 131 21.89 9.94 -8.93
CA VAL A 131 23.20 9.82 -8.28
C VAL A 131 23.79 11.22 -8.09
N GLY A 132 24.16 11.54 -6.85
CA GLY A 132 24.67 12.86 -6.44
C GLY A 132 23.65 13.71 -5.67
N ASP A 133 22.36 13.36 -5.70
CA ASP A 133 21.33 14.15 -5.01
C ASP A 133 21.43 14.05 -3.48
N GLU A 134 21.29 15.20 -2.80
CA GLU A 134 21.10 15.26 -1.35
C GLU A 134 19.65 14.88 -1.01
N VAL A 135 19.50 13.96 -0.05
CA VAL A 135 18.21 13.47 0.46
C VAL A 135 18.21 13.46 1.98
N GLU A 136 17.03 13.44 2.57
CA GLU A 136 16.83 13.26 4.01
C GLU A 136 16.24 11.88 4.30
N ILE A 137 16.75 11.24 5.36
CA ILE A 137 16.13 10.11 6.03
C ILE A 137 15.18 10.68 7.07
N VAL A 138 13.88 10.43 6.92
CA VAL A 138 12.81 11.03 7.74
C VAL A 138 11.94 9.95 8.38
N GLY A 139 11.57 10.15 9.64
CA GLY A 139 10.73 9.22 10.40
C GLY A 139 11.53 8.44 11.45
N LEU A 140 10.81 7.90 12.44
CA LEU A 140 11.29 7.17 13.62
C LEU A 140 12.16 7.99 14.60
N THR A 141 12.78 9.04 14.12
CA THR A 141 13.49 10.05 14.90
C THR A 141 12.85 11.43 14.71
N THR A 142 13.11 12.34 15.65
CA THR A 142 12.60 13.72 15.59
C THR A 142 13.35 14.60 14.59
N THR A 143 14.61 14.28 14.31
CA THR A 143 15.48 15.09 13.46
C THR A 143 15.83 14.33 12.18
N PRO A 144 15.45 14.87 11.00
CA PRO A 144 15.87 14.32 9.73
C PRO A 144 17.40 14.29 9.61
N ARG A 145 17.94 13.19 9.06
CA ARG A 145 19.36 13.08 8.75
C ARG A 145 19.57 13.28 7.25
N LYS A 146 20.46 14.20 6.88
CA LYS A 146 20.89 14.39 5.49
C LYS A 146 21.92 13.34 5.07
N THR A 147 21.83 12.91 3.83
CA THR A 147 22.83 12.07 3.16
C THR A 147 22.80 12.36 1.66
N ILE A 148 23.72 11.76 0.92
CA ILE A 148 23.77 11.89 -0.53
C ILE A 148 23.68 10.51 -1.15
N VAL A 149 22.82 10.37 -2.16
CA VAL A 149 22.69 9.16 -2.96
C VAL A 149 23.93 9.03 -3.84
N THR A 150 24.67 7.94 -3.67
CA THR A 150 25.93 7.67 -4.39
C THR A 150 25.80 6.57 -5.44
N GLY A 151 24.67 5.89 -5.45
CA GLY A 151 24.34 4.88 -6.45
C GLY A 151 22.85 4.57 -6.41
N VAL A 152 22.30 4.26 -7.57
CA VAL A 152 20.93 3.78 -7.74
C VAL A 152 21.00 2.47 -8.52
N GLU A 153 20.38 1.42 -8.00
CA GLU A 153 20.42 0.09 -8.60
C GLU A 153 19.01 -0.50 -8.70
N MET A 154 18.69 -1.13 -9.84
CA MET A 154 17.47 -1.91 -10.04
C MET A 154 17.84 -3.28 -10.63
N PHE A 155 17.51 -4.38 -9.97
CA PHE A 155 17.80 -5.74 -10.44
C PHE A 155 19.25 -5.96 -10.92
N ARG A 156 20.25 -5.56 -10.12
CA ARG A 156 21.70 -5.66 -10.44
C ARG A 156 22.17 -4.79 -11.61
N LYS A 157 21.35 -3.83 -12.05
CA LYS A 157 21.72 -2.82 -13.05
C LYS A 157 21.88 -1.46 -12.38
N LEU A 158 23.03 -0.83 -12.62
CA LEU A 158 23.27 0.54 -12.20
C LEU A 158 22.48 1.50 -13.08
N LEU A 159 21.86 2.48 -12.44
CA LEU A 159 21.09 3.53 -13.09
C LEU A 159 21.66 4.90 -12.68
N ASP A 160 21.61 5.87 -13.59
CA ASP A 160 21.97 7.26 -13.28
C ASP A 160 20.89 7.98 -12.46
N SER A 161 19.63 7.51 -12.59
CA SER A 161 18.48 8.05 -11.90
C SER A 161 17.35 7.03 -11.77
N ALA A 162 16.45 7.28 -10.83
CA ALA A 162 15.19 6.57 -10.68
C ALA A 162 14.02 7.55 -10.54
N GLN A 163 12.82 7.04 -10.81
CA GLN A 163 11.60 7.83 -10.82
C GLN A 163 10.44 7.07 -10.17
N ALA A 164 9.36 7.80 -9.88
CA ALA A 164 8.11 7.24 -9.35
C ALA A 164 7.70 5.94 -10.07
N GLY A 165 7.47 4.89 -9.28
CA GLY A 165 7.14 3.54 -9.73
C GLY A 165 8.31 2.56 -9.76
N ASP A 166 9.55 3.03 -9.79
CA ASP A 166 10.74 2.18 -9.83
C ASP A 166 11.01 1.53 -8.46
N ASN A 167 11.28 0.22 -8.45
CA ASN A 167 11.78 -0.49 -7.26
C ASN A 167 13.31 -0.48 -7.29
N ILE A 168 13.94 0.24 -6.36
CA ILE A 168 15.38 0.49 -6.39
C ILE A 168 16.07 0.16 -5.07
N GLY A 169 17.39 -0.01 -5.13
CA GLY A 169 18.30 0.16 -4.02
C GLY A 169 19.08 1.47 -4.16
N ALA A 170 18.96 2.36 -3.17
CA ALA A 170 19.71 3.61 -3.09
C ALA A 170 20.91 3.46 -2.15
N LEU A 171 22.12 3.62 -2.67
CA LEU A 171 23.36 3.59 -1.88
C LEU A 171 23.60 4.96 -1.22
N LEU A 172 23.72 4.98 0.10
CA LEU A 172 23.77 6.20 0.90
C LEU A 172 25.17 6.46 1.47
N ARG A 173 25.67 7.67 1.29
CA ARG A 173 27.00 8.07 1.79
C ARG A 173 26.97 8.34 3.29
N GLY A 174 27.90 7.72 4.01
CA GLY A 174 28.14 8.00 5.43
C GLY A 174 26.99 7.57 6.35
N VAL A 175 26.11 6.69 5.88
CA VAL A 175 25.03 6.12 6.68
C VAL A 175 25.41 4.69 7.05
N GLU A 176 25.39 4.36 8.34
CA GLU A 176 25.53 2.98 8.81
C GLU A 176 24.15 2.31 8.89
N ARG A 177 24.12 0.97 8.78
CA ARG A 177 22.87 0.19 8.90
C ARG A 177 22.09 0.44 10.19
N LYS A 178 22.76 0.83 11.27
CA LYS A 178 22.10 1.14 12.56
C LYS A 178 21.39 2.51 12.58
N ASP A 179 21.70 3.36 11.62
CA ASP A 179 21.19 4.74 11.55
C ASP A 179 20.03 4.89 10.54
N ILE A 180 19.64 3.79 9.90
CA ILE A 180 18.57 3.75 8.92
C ILE A 180 17.83 2.43 9.03
N GLU A 181 16.50 2.48 9.04
CA GLU A 181 15.68 1.29 9.23
C GLU A 181 14.38 1.36 8.43
N ARG A 182 13.74 0.19 8.31
CA ARG A 182 12.43 0.06 7.68
C ARG A 182 11.42 0.95 8.39
N GLY A 183 10.61 1.64 7.61
CA GLY A 183 9.57 2.54 8.09
C GLY A 183 9.93 4.03 8.06
N GLN A 184 11.21 4.33 7.90
CA GLN A 184 11.65 5.65 7.47
C GLN A 184 11.37 5.85 5.98
N VAL A 185 11.51 7.09 5.51
CA VAL A 185 11.46 7.44 4.09
C VAL A 185 12.75 8.15 3.69
N LEU A 186 13.21 7.92 2.46
CA LEU A 186 14.10 8.86 1.79
C LEU A 186 13.27 9.93 1.11
N ALA A 187 13.56 11.19 1.35
CA ALA A 187 12.81 12.30 0.78
C ALA A 187 13.73 13.42 0.29
N LYS A 188 13.23 14.23 -0.65
CA LYS A 188 13.87 15.51 -0.97
C LYS A 188 13.98 16.36 0.30
N THR A 189 15.14 16.98 0.51
CA THR A 189 15.40 17.80 1.69
C THR A 189 14.29 18.81 1.97
N GLY A 190 13.75 18.78 3.17
CA GLY A 190 12.71 19.69 3.65
C GLY A 190 11.31 19.46 3.05
N SER A 191 11.10 18.43 2.22
CA SER A 191 9.80 18.21 1.57
C SER A 191 8.77 17.50 2.44
N ILE A 192 9.20 16.77 3.47
CA ILE A 192 8.33 16.09 4.42
C ILE A 192 8.96 16.14 5.81
N LYS A 193 8.13 16.24 6.86
CA LYS A 193 8.59 16.33 8.24
C LYS A 193 8.04 15.15 9.06
N PRO A 194 8.74 14.74 10.12
CA PRO A 194 8.22 13.75 11.04
C PRO A 194 7.24 14.40 12.02
N HIS A 195 6.08 13.77 12.23
CA HIS A 195 5.05 14.23 13.17
C HIS A 195 4.58 13.08 14.07
N THR A 196 4.11 13.42 15.27
CA THR A 196 3.48 12.47 16.19
C THR A 196 1.99 12.72 16.37
N LYS A 197 1.50 13.93 16.08
CA LYS A 197 0.11 14.32 16.31
C LYS A 197 -0.59 14.68 15.01
N PHE A 198 -1.76 14.12 14.80
CA PHE A 198 -2.59 14.42 13.64
C PHE A 198 -4.07 14.16 13.93
N SER A 199 -4.94 14.82 13.18
CA SER A 199 -6.35 14.50 13.09
C SER A 199 -6.57 13.66 11.82
N GLY A 200 -7.30 12.55 11.96
CA GLY A 200 -7.59 11.64 10.86
C GLY A 200 -9.09 11.40 10.69
N GLU A 201 -9.54 11.34 9.44
CA GLU A 201 -10.87 10.82 9.12
C GLU A 201 -10.76 9.32 8.93
N VAL A 202 -11.52 8.56 9.72
CA VAL A 202 -11.41 7.09 9.76
C VAL A 202 -12.75 6.41 9.56
N TYR A 203 -12.70 5.28 8.87
CA TYR A 203 -13.76 4.28 8.80
C TYR A 203 -13.35 3.05 9.62
N ILE A 204 -14.20 2.64 10.56
CA ILE A 204 -13.95 1.49 11.44
C ILE A 204 -14.62 0.26 10.85
N LEU A 205 -13.84 -0.78 10.60
CA LEU A 205 -14.33 -1.98 9.95
C LEU A 205 -15.26 -2.77 10.88
N ASN A 206 -16.40 -3.20 10.35
CA ASN A 206 -17.33 -4.06 11.06
C ASN A 206 -16.89 -5.54 11.07
N LYS A 207 -17.65 -6.38 11.76
CA LYS A 207 -17.37 -7.82 11.88
C LYS A 207 -17.35 -8.50 10.51
N GLU A 208 -18.29 -8.16 9.65
CA GLU A 208 -18.49 -8.76 8.33
C GLU A 208 -17.34 -8.42 7.38
N GLU A 209 -16.63 -7.33 7.64
CA GLU A 209 -15.42 -6.87 6.95
C GLU A 209 -14.11 -7.40 7.56
N GLY A 210 -14.19 -8.20 8.62
CA GLY A 210 -13.02 -8.74 9.32
C GLY A 210 -12.45 -7.82 10.41
N GLY A 211 -13.15 -6.72 10.71
CA GLY A 211 -12.78 -5.74 11.72
C GLY A 211 -13.24 -6.09 13.14
N ARG A 212 -13.77 -5.09 13.83
CA ARG A 212 -14.13 -5.21 15.25
C ARG A 212 -15.53 -5.78 15.45
N HIS A 213 -15.70 -6.51 16.55
CA HIS A 213 -17.01 -6.95 17.04
C HIS A 213 -17.61 -5.98 18.07
N THR A 214 -16.76 -5.23 18.76
CA THR A 214 -17.12 -4.37 19.89
C THR A 214 -16.64 -2.95 19.65
N PRO A 215 -17.33 -1.96 20.24
CA PRO A 215 -16.89 -0.57 20.18
C PRO A 215 -15.49 -0.37 20.78
N PHE A 216 -14.91 0.79 20.51
CA PHE A 216 -13.78 1.29 21.28
C PHE A 216 -14.08 2.68 21.85
N PHE A 217 -13.30 3.05 22.86
CA PHE A 217 -13.48 4.25 23.67
C PHE A 217 -12.24 5.14 23.56
N HIS A 218 -12.26 6.29 24.23
CA HIS A 218 -11.06 7.10 24.44
C HIS A 218 -9.87 6.28 24.97
N ASN A 219 -8.66 6.73 24.64
CA ASN A 219 -7.40 6.08 25.00
C ASN A 219 -7.20 4.68 24.39
N TYR A 220 -7.96 4.33 23.35
CA TYR A 220 -7.70 3.13 22.58
C TYR A 220 -6.30 3.21 21.93
N ARG A 221 -5.52 2.12 22.01
CA ARG A 221 -4.10 2.08 21.61
C ARG A 221 -3.78 1.06 20.50
N PRO A 222 -4.30 1.23 19.28
CA PRO A 222 -3.98 0.35 18.17
C PRO A 222 -2.60 0.63 17.56
N GLN A 223 -2.20 -0.21 16.61
CA GLN A 223 -1.11 0.08 15.68
C GLN A 223 -1.65 0.85 14.47
N PHE A 224 -0.91 1.85 14.01
CA PHE A 224 -1.16 2.59 12.79
C PHE A 224 -0.13 2.20 11.74
N TYR A 225 -0.62 1.73 10.60
CA TYR A 225 0.20 1.34 9.47
C TYR A 225 0.33 2.49 8.48
N PHE A 226 1.53 3.08 8.40
CA PHE A 226 1.89 4.11 7.45
C PHE A 226 2.96 3.56 6.50
N ARG A 227 2.60 3.41 5.22
CA ARG A 227 3.47 2.90 4.14
C ARG A 227 4.14 1.56 4.47
N THR A 228 5.30 1.57 5.12
CA THR A 228 6.11 0.39 5.46
C THR A 228 6.27 0.17 6.98
N THR A 229 5.65 1.03 7.80
CA THR A 229 5.80 1.05 9.27
C THR A 229 4.48 0.78 9.99
N ASP A 230 4.55 0.01 11.07
CA ASP A 230 3.54 0.00 12.13
C ASP A 230 4.04 0.81 13.33
N VAL A 231 3.22 1.73 13.85
CA VAL A 231 3.53 2.52 15.04
C VAL A 231 2.33 2.57 15.97
N THR A 232 2.56 2.44 17.28
CA THR A 232 1.46 2.53 18.25
C THR A 232 1.00 3.98 18.37
N GLY A 233 -0.31 4.20 18.37
CA GLY A 233 -0.90 5.51 18.60
C GLY A 233 -1.99 5.45 19.65
N VAL A 234 -2.24 6.58 20.32
CA VAL A 234 -3.35 6.74 21.26
C VAL A 234 -4.43 7.56 20.58
N ILE A 235 -5.66 7.05 20.59
CA ILE A 235 -6.82 7.72 20.00
C ILE A 235 -7.54 8.56 21.05
N THR A 236 -7.81 9.81 20.70
CA THR A 236 -8.73 10.71 21.39
C THR A 236 -9.94 10.96 20.49
N LEU A 237 -11.13 10.69 21.02
CA LEU A 237 -12.39 10.95 20.30
C LEU A 237 -12.80 12.43 20.44
N PRO A 238 -13.63 12.95 19.52
CA PRO A 238 -14.18 14.29 19.64
C PRO A 238 -15.04 14.46 20.90
N GLU A 239 -15.14 15.70 21.38
CA GLU A 239 -16.02 16.03 22.51
C GLU A 239 -17.46 15.58 22.23
N GLY A 240 -18.10 14.96 23.22
CA GLY A 240 -19.44 14.37 23.08
C GLY A 240 -19.49 12.99 22.44
N THR A 241 -18.37 12.43 21.98
CA THR A 241 -18.30 11.06 21.44
C THR A 241 -17.78 10.09 22.50
N GLU A 242 -18.68 9.35 23.16
CA GLU A 242 -18.28 8.40 24.21
C GLU A 242 -17.60 7.14 23.66
N MET A 243 -18.11 6.61 22.54
CA MET A 243 -17.63 5.39 21.92
C MET A 243 -17.82 5.42 20.40
N VAL A 244 -17.02 4.62 19.69
CA VAL A 244 -17.12 4.45 18.24
C VAL A 244 -17.50 3.01 17.94
N MET A 245 -18.55 2.81 17.15
CA MET A 245 -19.06 1.50 16.78
C MET A 245 -18.34 0.97 15.53
N PRO A 246 -18.20 -0.36 15.38
CA PRO A 246 -17.78 -0.94 14.11
C PRO A 246 -18.79 -0.57 13.00
N GLY A 247 -18.29 -0.05 11.88
CA GLY A 247 -19.08 0.49 10.77
C GLY A 247 -19.17 2.03 10.76
N ASP A 248 -18.71 2.72 11.80
CA ASP A 248 -18.77 4.18 11.86
C ASP A 248 -17.70 4.86 11.02
N ARG A 249 -18.04 6.07 10.53
CA ARG A 249 -17.07 7.07 10.06
C ARG A 249 -16.95 8.16 11.11
N VAL A 250 -15.73 8.44 11.56
CA VAL A 250 -15.47 9.39 12.65
C VAL A 250 -14.16 10.13 12.42
N THR A 251 -14.08 11.35 12.92
CA THR A 251 -12.80 12.09 13.02
C THR A 251 -12.16 11.76 14.35
N ILE A 252 -10.87 11.39 14.33
CA ILE A 252 -10.11 11.08 15.53
C ILE A 252 -8.87 11.95 15.63
N ASP A 253 -8.45 12.28 16.84
CA ASP A 253 -7.12 12.81 17.11
C ASP A 253 -6.21 11.68 17.57
N VAL A 254 -5.00 11.62 17.00
CA VAL A 254 -4.04 10.55 17.25
C VAL A 254 -2.72 11.13 17.73
N GLU A 255 -2.17 10.52 18.79
CA GLU A 255 -0.80 10.74 19.25
C GLU A 255 0.02 9.46 19.13
N LEU A 256 0.97 9.45 18.20
CA LEU A 256 1.90 8.34 17.94
C LEU A 256 3.03 8.35 18.97
N ILE A 257 3.46 7.16 19.41
CA ILE A 257 4.59 7.02 20.34
C ILE A 257 5.94 7.33 19.68
N THR A 258 5.98 7.43 18.35
CA THR A 258 7.19 7.64 17.57
C THR A 258 6.86 8.53 16.37
N PRO A 259 7.74 9.50 16.01
CA PRO A 259 7.49 10.39 14.88
C PRO A 259 7.47 9.64 13.54
N ILE A 260 6.50 9.94 12.69
CA ILE A 260 6.39 9.35 11.34
C ILE A 260 6.40 10.45 10.29
N ALA A 261 7.06 10.19 9.16
CA ALA A 261 7.03 11.07 7.99
C ALA A 261 5.62 11.08 7.39
N MET A 262 4.86 12.14 7.69
CA MET A 262 3.46 12.27 7.26
C MET A 262 3.16 13.65 6.69
N GLU A 263 2.10 13.71 5.91
CA GLU A 263 1.55 14.92 5.31
C GLU A 263 0.02 14.75 5.21
N GLU A 264 -0.69 15.86 5.05
CA GLU A 264 -2.14 15.84 4.84
C GLU A 264 -2.47 15.05 3.56
N GLY A 265 -3.52 14.23 3.62
CA GLY A 265 -3.90 13.30 2.56
C GLY A 265 -3.20 11.94 2.62
N LEU A 266 -2.23 11.72 3.53
CA LEU A 266 -1.60 10.41 3.69
C LEU A 266 -2.61 9.38 4.23
N ARG A 267 -2.80 8.29 3.48
CA ARG A 267 -3.65 7.17 3.90
C ARG A 267 -2.92 6.27 4.90
N PHE A 268 -3.68 5.69 5.82
CA PHE A 268 -3.19 4.75 6.82
C PHE A 268 -4.22 3.68 7.15
N ALA A 269 -3.76 2.55 7.69
CA ALA A 269 -4.63 1.53 8.26
C ALA A 269 -4.48 1.48 9.79
N ILE A 270 -5.54 1.11 10.49
CA ILE A 270 -5.53 0.88 11.94
C ILE A 270 -5.59 -0.63 12.15
N ARG A 271 -4.66 -1.18 12.95
CA ARG A 271 -4.50 -2.61 13.17
C ARG A 271 -4.47 -2.96 14.66
N GLU A 272 -5.06 -4.09 14.99
CA GLU A 272 -5.09 -4.65 16.35
C GLU A 272 -5.02 -6.18 16.26
N GLY A 273 -4.17 -6.81 17.07
CA GLY A 273 -4.06 -8.29 17.09
C GLY A 273 -3.72 -8.90 15.73
N GLY A 274 -3.00 -8.16 14.86
CA GLY A 274 -2.65 -8.58 13.50
C GLY A 274 -3.72 -8.36 12.43
N ARG A 275 -4.93 -7.92 12.81
CA ARG A 275 -6.04 -7.65 11.90
C ARG A 275 -6.20 -6.17 11.62
N THR A 276 -6.70 -5.82 10.44
CA THR A 276 -7.11 -4.44 10.16
C THR A 276 -8.48 -4.18 10.78
N VAL A 277 -8.56 -3.14 11.61
CA VAL A 277 -9.78 -2.74 12.33
C VAL A 277 -10.32 -1.40 11.85
N GLY A 278 -9.55 -0.66 11.05
CA GLY A 278 -9.98 0.60 10.48
C GLY A 278 -9.06 1.07 9.37
N SER A 279 -9.51 2.08 8.66
CA SER A 279 -8.78 2.74 7.58
C SER A 279 -9.01 4.23 7.66
N GLY A 280 -8.03 5.03 7.28
CA GLY A 280 -8.16 6.46 7.39
C GLY A 280 -7.23 7.26 6.52
N ILE A 281 -7.43 8.57 6.56
CA ILE A 281 -6.62 9.57 5.89
C ILE A 281 -6.24 10.66 6.89
N VAL A 282 -4.99 11.10 6.86
CA VAL A 282 -4.52 12.24 7.65
C VAL A 282 -5.22 13.48 7.12
N ALA A 283 -6.17 14.00 7.89
CA ALA A 283 -6.94 15.19 7.52
C ALA A 283 -6.16 16.46 7.84
N LYS A 284 -5.44 16.47 8.98
CA LYS A 284 -4.69 17.62 9.45
C LYS A 284 -3.50 17.21 10.31
N ILE A 285 -2.37 17.89 10.17
CA ILE A 285 -1.23 17.74 11.08
C ILE A 285 -1.38 18.69 12.26
N ASN A 286 -1.26 18.17 13.48
CA ASN A 286 -1.33 18.94 14.71
C ASN A 286 0.10 19.18 15.23
N LEU A 287 0.44 20.45 15.49
CA LEU A 287 1.76 20.86 16.01
C LEU A 287 1.85 20.66 17.53
#